data_AF-A0A7W7M9H2-F1
#
_entry.id   AF-A0A7W7M9H2-F1
#
_cell.length_a   1.000
_cell.length_b   1.000
_cell.length_c   1.000
_cell.angle_alpha   90.00
_cell.angle_beta   90.00
_cell.angle_gamma   90.00
#
_symmetry.space_group_name_H-M   'P 1'
#
loop_
_entity.id
_entity.type
_entity.pdbx_description
1 polymer ?
#
loop_
_entity_poly.entity_id
_entity_poly.type
_entity_poly.pdbx_seq_one_letter_code
_entity_poly.pdbx_strand_id
1 'polypeptide(L)'
;MASVPGLRVVDYDPAWPDLAVAAITELERALPDVLVAIEHIGSTAVPGLAAKPIIDLMAAVPDLGIVHQREETLAGLGYRRHVNGMVDRLLYVRATDGDRTHILHVVTVESWPTRNQRMLRDHLRAHPDDAQRYARLKRELAAGGIAPGEYARAKTGLIQELTDRARAARGLPPVPVWEKTGARAERDGRGAGWFCGDLHVHTRCSHAGELTPAQVAAAAREAGLDFLAVTEHNNADSHGAWEPLAGDDLLVILGQEVVTASGHWLALGLDRGQVIDWRHDHRDGVDRVRRAGGLCVVAHPHAPYPSGTFEYPVERFDAVEVWNGRWTSDLPWNADNEAALADWGRDLAAAVRRGRWQPAIGDSDAHLHGQLGTPQTVVLAGELSADAVLAGVRAGRCWVAESADVRLSFTARAGDRGAGIGEVLDTGGEAVAAAVQVSGVPSGTVTFHTDRGVPHRHILPGTGSGSADWLTSAGESAFVRIEVRHPSGRMAALTNPIILI
;
A
#
# COMPACT_ATOMS: atom_id res chain seq x y z
N MET A 1 36.93 -4.04 3.23
CA MET A 1 35.81 -3.17 3.65
C MET A 1 35.72 -2.03 2.66
N ALA A 2 34.83 -2.12 1.68
CA ALA A 2 34.56 -1.00 0.78
C ALA A 2 33.60 -0.05 1.49
N SER A 3 34.01 1.21 1.69
CA SER A 3 33.18 2.25 2.29
C SER A 3 31.95 2.50 1.42
N VAL A 4 30.77 2.52 2.02
CA VAL A 4 29.55 3.03 1.38
C VAL A 4 29.81 4.48 0.97
N PRO A 5 29.59 4.88 -0.30
CA PRO A 5 29.81 6.26 -0.71
C PRO A 5 28.87 7.19 0.04
N GLY A 6 29.44 8.17 0.74
CA GLY A 6 28.71 9.15 1.53
C GLY A 6 27.89 10.12 0.67
N LEU A 7 26.89 10.74 1.29
CA LEU A 7 26.09 11.82 0.71
C LEU A 7 27.00 13.00 0.28
N ARG A 8 27.16 13.21 -1.03
CA ARG A 8 27.99 14.31 -1.58
C ARG A 8 27.14 15.44 -2.16
N VAL A 9 27.24 16.62 -1.57
CA VAL A 9 26.71 17.89 -2.10
C VAL A 9 27.90 18.76 -2.51
N VAL A 10 27.89 19.25 -3.75
CA VAL A 10 28.95 20.09 -4.31
C VAL A 10 28.41 21.46 -4.70
N ASP A 11 29.31 22.43 -4.85
CA ASP A 11 28.98 23.71 -5.46
C ASP A 11 28.54 23.55 -6.91
N TYR A 12 27.86 24.58 -7.42
CA TYR A 12 27.33 24.56 -8.77
C TYR A 12 28.44 24.39 -9.80
N ASP A 13 28.27 23.41 -10.68
CA ASP A 13 29.18 23.17 -11.79
C ASP A 13 28.61 23.80 -13.08
N PRO A 14 29.32 24.75 -13.72
CA PRO A 14 28.87 25.37 -14.97
C PRO A 14 28.77 24.39 -16.14
N ALA A 15 29.31 23.17 -16.03
CA ALA A 15 29.16 22.12 -17.04
C ALA A 15 27.80 21.38 -16.97
N TRP A 16 27.04 21.50 -15.88
CA TRP A 16 25.76 20.78 -15.75
C TRP A 16 24.73 21.08 -16.85
N PRO A 17 24.56 22.33 -17.33
CA PRO A 17 23.69 22.61 -18.47
C PRO A 17 24.11 21.85 -19.73
N ASP A 18 25.41 21.80 -20.04
CA ASP A 18 25.93 21.11 -21.23
C ASP A 18 25.73 19.59 -21.12
N LEU A 19 25.93 19.01 -19.92
CA LEU A 19 25.64 17.60 -19.66
C LEU A 19 24.14 17.29 -19.83
N ALA A 20 23.26 18.18 -19.38
CA ALA A 20 21.82 18.02 -19.55
C ALA A 20 21.41 18.11 -21.02
N VAL A 21 21.99 19.05 -21.79
CA VAL A 21 21.75 19.17 -23.24
C VAL A 21 22.21 17.91 -23.97
N ALA A 22 23.40 17.39 -23.65
CA ALA A 22 23.89 16.14 -24.24
C ALA A 22 22.96 14.96 -23.96
N ALA A 23 22.49 14.81 -22.71
CA ALA A 23 21.54 13.77 -22.32
C ALA A 23 20.17 13.93 -22.98
N ILE A 24 19.66 15.16 -23.11
CA ILE A 24 18.42 15.47 -23.83
C ILE A 24 18.55 15.05 -25.31
N THR A 25 19.62 15.46 -25.97
CA THR A 25 19.88 15.11 -27.37
C THR A 25 20.03 13.60 -27.58
N GLU A 26 20.65 12.88 -26.63
CA GLU A 26 20.73 11.42 -26.64
C GLU A 26 19.34 10.77 -26.55
N LEU A 27 18.50 11.25 -25.63
CA LEU A 27 17.14 10.74 -25.43
C LEU A 27 16.21 11.05 -26.62
N GLU A 28 16.29 12.25 -27.19
CA GLU A 28 15.50 12.63 -28.37
C GLU A 28 15.84 11.78 -29.60
N ARG A 29 17.13 11.45 -29.80
CA ARG A 29 17.56 10.56 -30.89
C ARG A 29 17.11 9.11 -30.67
N ALA A 30 17.12 8.66 -29.43
CA ALA A 30 16.77 7.28 -29.09
C ALA A 30 15.26 7.03 -29.04
N LEU A 31 14.47 8.07 -28.76
CA LEU A 31 13.01 8.01 -28.66
C LEU A 31 12.35 8.98 -29.66
N PRO A 32 12.58 8.83 -30.98
CA PRO A 32 11.98 9.70 -31.98
C PRO A 32 10.45 9.61 -31.91
N ASP A 33 9.78 10.75 -32.04
CA ASP A 33 8.31 10.89 -32.03
C ASP A 33 7.60 10.45 -30.73
N VAL A 34 8.35 10.14 -29.66
CA VAL A 34 7.77 9.79 -28.34
C VAL A 34 7.74 11.00 -27.42
N LEU A 35 8.83 11.78 -27.39
CA LEU A 35 8.99 12.90 -26.48
C LEU A 35 8.33 14.15 -27.06
N VAL A 36 7.28 14.65 -26.40
CA VAL A 36 6.59 15.90 -26.78
C VAL A 36 7.35 17.12 -26.27
N ALA A 37 7.95 17.00 -25.08
CA ALA A 37 8.84 17.99 -24.51
C ALA A 37 9.81 17.31 -23.56
N ILE A 38 11.00 17.88 -23.37
CA ILE A 38 11.94 17.44 -22.35
C ILE A 38 12.70 18.65 -21.80
N GLU A 39 12.88 18.71 -20.48
CA GLU A 39 13.54 19.81 -19.80
C GLU A 39 14.53 19.32 -18.74
N HIS A 40 15.62 20.08 -18.56
CA HIS A 40 16.50 19.98 -17.40
C HIS A 40 15.78 20.54 -16.17
N ILE A 41 15.61 19.71 -15.14
CA ILE A 41 14.96 20.04 -13.87
C ILE A 41 15.90 19.80 -12.68
N GLY A 42 15.38 19.89 -11.47
CA GLY A 42 16.16 19.63 -10.26
C GLY A 42 17.11 20.77 -9.90
N SER A 43 18.00 20.51 -8.95
CA SER A 43 18.91 21.55 -8.43
C SER A 43 20.04 21.88 -9.40
N THR A 44 20.49 20.93 -10.22
CA THR A 44 21.55 21.14 -11.21
C THR A 44 21.11 22.05 -12.36
N ALA A 45 19.79 22.24 -12.54
CA ALA A 45 19.22 23.19 -13.49
C ALA A 45 19.18 24.64 -12.97
N VAL A 46 19.55 24.92 -11.72
CA VAL A 46 19.50 26.28 -11.15
C VAL A 46 20.92 26.83 -11.04
N PRO A 47 21.30 27.86 -11.83
CA PRO A 47 22.63 28.46 -11.76
C PRO A 47 23.02 28.90 -10.34
N GLY A 48 24.22 28.52 -9.91
CA GLY A 48 24.75 28.86 -8.58
C GLY A 48 24.22 28.01 -7.42
N LEU A 49 23.28 27.08 -7.65
CA LEU A 49 22.71 26.25 -6.60
C LEU A 49 23.56 24.99 -6.34
N ALA A 50 24.13 24.87 -5.13
CA ALA A 50 24.82 23.65 -4.69
C ALA A 50 23.88 22.43 -4.76
N ALA A 51 24.35 21.27 -5.21
CA ALA A 51 23.51 20.11 -5.48
C ALA A 51 24.27 18.78 -5.30
N LYS A 52 23.52 17.66 -5.29
CA LYS A 52 24.14 16.39 -5.67
C LYS A 52 24.45 16.49 -7.17
N PRO A 53 25.61 16.00 -7.64
CA PRO A 53 25.98 16.07 -9.05
C PRO A 53 25.23 15.00 -9.86
N ILE A 54 23.91 15.14 -9.91
CA ILE A 54 22.97 14.26 -10.61
C ILE A 54 22.12 15.17 -11.52
N ILE A 55 22.08 14.86 -12.81
CA ILE A 55 21.26 15.58 -13.78
C ILE A 55 19.84 15.03 -13.75
N ASP A 56 18.88 15.83 -13.30
CA ASP A 56 17.46 15.48 -13.32
C ASP A 56 16.80 16.00 -14.61
N LEU A 57 16.15 15.13 -15.37
CA LEU A 57 15.42 15.45 -16.59
C LEU A 57 13.94 15.12 -16.40
N MET A 58 13.06 15.89 -17.06
CA MET A 58 11.64 15.57 -17.14
C MET A 58 11.16 15.60 -18.57
N ALA A 59 10.53 14.53 -19.03
CA ALA A 59 9.98 14.39 -20.37
C ALA A 59 8.46 14.22 -20.34
N ALA A 60 7.76 14.91 -21.24
CA ALA A 60 6.33 14.73 -21.51
C ALA A 60 6.13 13.76 -22.68
N VAL A 61 5.21 12.82 -22.52
CA VAL A 61 4.79 11.87 -23.56
C VAL A 61 3.27 11.83 -23.65
N PRO A 62 2.67 11.45 -24.79
CA PRO A 62 1.22 11.36 -24.90
C PRO A 62 0.64 10.29 -23.96
N ASP A 63 1.35 9.16 -23.84
CA ASP A 63 0.97 8.01 -23.02
C ASP A 63 2.22 7.34 -22.42
N LEU A 64 2.14 6.91 -21.16
CA LEU A 64 3.27 6.29 -20.46
C LEU A 64 3.58 4.87 -21.00
N GLY A 65 2.57 4.17 -21.53
CA GLY A 65 2.72 2.84 -22.12
C GLY A 65 3.60 2.82 -23.37
N ILE A 66 3.65 3.93 -24.13
CA ILE A 66 4.56 4.08 -25.28
C ILE A 66 6.02 3.97 -24.83
N VAL A 67 6.35 4.54 -23.66
CA VAL A 67 7.72 4.48 -23.11
C VAL A 67 8.04 3.09 -22.56
N HIS A 68 7.04 2.39 -22.02
CA HIS A 68 7.20 1.00 -21.58
C HIS A 68 7.67 0.09 -22.72
N GLN A 69 7.14 0.28 -23.93
CA GLN A 69 7.54 -0.45 -25.14
C GLN A 69 8.94 -0.05 -25.67
N ARG A 70 9.63 0.89 -25.04
CA ARG A 70 10.96 1.39 -25.42
C ARG A 70 11.98 1.26 -24.28
N GLU A 71 11.68 0.47 -23.26
CA GLU A 71 12.56 0.27 -22.11
C GLU A 71 13.91 -0.32 -22.49
N GLU A 72 13.97 -1.22 -23.48
CA GLU A 72 15.25 -1.76 -23.97
C GLU A 72 16.12 -0.68 -24.62
N THR A 73 15.50 0.27 -25.34
CA THR A 73 16.21 1.41 -25.94
C THR A 73 16.80 2.32 -24.86
N LEU A 74 16.01 2.64 -23.82
CA LEU A 74 16.48 3.39 -22.65
C LEU A 74 17.59 2.64 -21.90
N ALA A 75 17.45 1.31 -21.74
CA ALA A 75 18.46 0.47 -21.12
C ALA A 75 19.78 0.47 -21.91
N GLY A 76 19.73 0.53 -23.24
CA GLY A 76 20.90 0.68 -24.12
C GLY A 76 21.67 1.98 -23.89
N LEU A 77 20.99 3.03 -23.44
CA LEU A 77 21.61 4.30 -23.01
C LEU A 77 22.07 4.29 -21.54
N GLY A 78 21.80 3.20 -20.81
CA GLY A 78 22.12 3.04 -19.39
C GLY A 78 21.01 3.51 -18.44
N TYR A 79 19.85 3.91 -18.94
CA TYR A 79 18.69 4.26 -18.11
C TYR A 79 17.92 3.00 -17.73
N ARG A 80 17.87 2.70 -16.43
CA ARG A 80 17.11 1.57 -15.88
C ARG A 80 15.89 2.07 -15.13
N ARG A 81 14.75 1.40 -15.31
CA ARG A 81 13.51 1.74 -14.61
C ARG A 81 13.72 1.61 -13.11
N HIS A 82 13.31 2.62 -12.37
CA HIS A 82 13.29 2.64 -10.91
C HIS A 82 11.85 2.72 -10.44
N VAL A 83 11.33 1.59 -9.96
CA VAL A 83 9.97 1.51 -9.43
C VAL A 83 9.96 2.13 -8.04
N ASN A 84 9.26 3.24 -7.88
CA ASN A 84 9.20 4.00 -6.62
C ASN A 84 7.77 4.27 -6.15
N GLY A 85 6.80 3.49 -6.61
CA GLY A 85 5.38 3.58 -6.23
C GLY A 85 4.64 4.81 -6.79
N MET A 86 5.23 5.56 -7.72
CA MET A 86 4.53 6.61 -8.44
C MET A 86 3.80 6.01 -9.65
N VAL A 87 2.47 6.04 -9.63
CA VAL A 87 1.62 5.53 -10.72
C VAL A 87 1.37 6.57 -11.82
N ASP A 88 1.60 7.84 -11.51
CA ASP A 88 1.34 8.97 -12.39
C ASP A 88 2.53 9.39 -13.26
N ARG A 89 3.65 8.65 -13.17
CA ARG A 89 4.90 8.91 -13.91
C ARG A 89 5.81 7.68 -13.89
N LEU A 90 6.74 7.61 -14.85
CA LEU A 90 7.84 6.64 -14.83
C LEU A 90 9.13 7.31 -14.38
N LEU A 91 9.98 6.57 -13.66
CA LEU A 91 11.31 7.02 -13.26
C LEU A 91 12.38 6.09 -13.84
N TYR A 92 13.41 6.67 -14.42
CA TYR A 92 14.59 5.95 -14.87
C TYR A 92 15.85 6.55 -14.27
N VAL A 93 16.80 5.70 -13.90
CA VAL A 93 18.08 6.09 -13.31
C VAL A 93 19.21 5.61 -14.22
N ARG A 94 20.14 6.51 -14.53
CA ARG A 94 21.41 6.17 -15.16
C ARG A 94 22.52 6.23 -14.13
N ALA A 95 23.39 5.23 -14.14
CA ALA A 95 24.56 5.17 -13.27
C ALA A 95 25.84 4.90 -14.08
N THR A 96 26.96 5.44 -13.62
CA THR A 96 28.31 5.23 -14.16
C THR A 96 29.19 4.78 -13.00
N ASP A 97 29.88 3.65 -13.16
CA ASP A 97 30.72 3.04 -12.10
C ASP A 97 30.02 2.84 -10.74
N GLY A 98 28.70 2.59 -10.78
CA GLY A 98 27.87 2.39 -9.60
C GLY A 98 27.26 3.68 -9.00
N ASP A 99 27.72 4.85 -9.45
CA ASP A 99 27.21 6.15 -9.00
C ASP A 99 26.11 6.67 -9.93
N ARG A 100 25.00 7.14 -9.35
CA ARG A 100 23.89 7.72 -10.11
C ARG A 100 24.34 9.04 -10.73
N THR A 101 24.16 9.19 -12.04
CA THR A 101 24.55 10.39 -12.79
C THR A 101 23.35 11.14 -13.35
N HIS A 102 22.28 10.42 -13.74
CA HIS A 102 21.07 11.03 -14.29
C HIS A 102 19.80 10.38 -13.73
N ILE A 103 18.74 11.17 -13.63
CA ILE A 103 17.38 10.73 -13.31
C ILE A 103 16.45 11.30 -14.38
N LEU A 104 15.69 10.43 -15.04
CA LEU A 104 14.68 10.81 -16.02
C LEU A 104 13.29 10.55 -15.45
N HIS A 105 12.51 11.61 -15.30
CA HIS A 105 11.08 11.56 -15.01
C HIS A 105 10.29 11.60 -16.31
N VAL A 106 9.40 10.64 -16.53
CA VAL A 106 8.51 10.62 -17.70
C VAL A 106 7.08 10.80 -17.23
N VAL A 107 6.39 11.80 -17.76
CA VAL A 107 5.03 12.20 -17.36
C VAL A 107 4.14 12.34 -18.58
N THR A 108 2.82 12.30 -18.41
CA THR A 108 1.89 12.59 -19.51
C THR A 108 1.89 14.08 -19.87
N VAL A 109 1.60 14.41 -21.12
CA VAL A 109 1.41 15.80 -21.59
C VAL A 109 0.37 16.54 -20.74
N GLU A 110 -0.71 15.88 -20.36
CA GLU A 110 -1.78 16.46 -19.53
C GLU A 110 -1.27 16.94 -18.17
N SER A 111 -0.38 16.16 -17.55
CA SER A 111 0.17 16.47 -16.23
C SER A 111 1.35 17.46 -16.27
N TRP A 112 1.94 17.68 -17.45
CA TRP A 112 3.15 18.50 -17.64
C TRP A 112 3.06 19.92 -17.06
N PRO A 113 1.95 20.68 -17.24
CA PRO A 113 1.85 22.05 -16.76
C PRO A 113 1.84 22.16 -15.23
N THR A 114 1.47 21.09 -14.52
CA THR A 114 1.26 21.10 -13.07
C THR A 114 2.37 20.41 -12.28
N ARG A 115 3.47 20.00 -12.93
CA ARG A 115 4.58 19.29 -12.27
C ARG A 115 5.42 20.19 -11.36
N ASN A 116 5.37 19.86 -10.07
CA ASN A 116 6.07 20.58 -8.99
C ASN A 116 7.59 20.72 -9.23
N GLN A 117 8.26 19.71 -9.78
CA GLN A 117 9.71 19.77 -10.05
C GLN A 117 10.09 20.90 -11.03
N ARG A 118 9.24 21.13 -12.04
CA ARG A 118 9.43 22.23 -13.01
C ARG A 118 9.17 23.58 -12.35
N MET A 119 8.07 23.68 -11.60
CA MET A 119 7.70 24.91 -10.88
C MET A 119 8.75 25.32 -9.86
N LEU A 120 9.29 24.37 -9.10
CA LEU A 120 10.33 24.61 -8.11
C LEU A 120 11.62 25.11 -8.77
N ARG A 121 12.06 24.50 -9.88
CA ARG A 121 13.20 24.98 -10.66
C ARG A 121 12.99 26.44 -11.08
N ASP A 122 11.84 26.73 -11.70
CA ASP A 122 11.54 28.06 -12.21
C ASP A 122 11.49 29.10 -11.08
N HIS A 123 10.89 28.72 -9.95
CA HIS A 123 10.85 29.54 -8.74
C HIS A 123 12.25 29.88 -8.24
N LEU A 124 13.11 28.87 -8.10
CA LEU A 124 14.48 29.04 -7.60
C LEU A 124 15.35 29.86 -8.55
N ARG A 125 15.14 29.78 -9.87
CA ARG A 125 15.81 30.66 -10.85
C ARG A 125 15.39 32.12 -10.71
N ALA A 126 14.12 32.37 -10.39
CA ALA A 126 13.57 33.71 -10.24
C ALA A 126 13.82 34.34 -8.86
N HIS A 127 14.13 33.53 -7.83
CA HIS A 127 14.28 33.97 -6.45
C HIS A 127 15.64 33.53 -5.86
N PRO A 128 16.73 34.30 -6.10
CA PRO A 128 18.07 33.96 -5.64
C PRO A 128 18.17 33.72 -4.13
N ASP A 129 17.43 34.46 -3.30
CA ASP A 129 17.43 34.30 -1.84
C ASP A 129 16.87 32.93 -1.40
N ASP A 130 15.82 32.46 -2.07
CA ASP A 130 15.24 31.12 -1.83
C ASP A 130 16.20 30.02 -2.31
N ALA A 131 16.89 30.24 -3.43
CA ALA A 131 17.96 29.34 -3.89
C ALA A 131 19.10 29.24 -2.89
N GLN A 132 19.53 30.37 -2.31
CA GLN A 132 20.54 30.38 -1.25
C GLN A 132 20.05 29.68 0.02
N ARG A 133 18.80 29.90 0.43
CA ARG A 133 18.19 29.21 1.58
C ARG A 133 18.16 27.70 1.36
N TYR A 134 17.79 27.26 0.17
CA TYR A 134 17.81 25.83 -0.17
C TYR A 134 19.24 25.27 -0.27
N ALA A 135 20.20 26.05 -0.76
CA ALA A 135 21.61 25.67 -0.77
C ALA A 135 22.16 25.46 0.65
N ARG A 136 21.87 26.39 1.58
CA ARG A 136 22.29 26.30 2.99
C ARG A 136 21.77 25.03 3.65
N LEU A 137 20.46 24.77 3.53
CA LEU A 137 19.85 23.56 4.06
C LEU A 137 20.55 22.29 3.54
N LYS A 138 20.82 22.21 2.23
CA LYS A 138 21.50 21.04 1.65
C LYS A 138 22.91 20.83 2.18
N ARG A 139 23.67 21.91 2.40
CA ARG A 139 25.02 21.84 2.96
C ARG A 139 25.00 21.45 4.43
N GLU A 140 24.08 22.02 5.22
CA GLU A 140 23.89 21.68 6.63
C GLU A 140 23.53 20.20 6.80
N LEU A 141 22.58 19.70 6.00
CA LEU A 141 22.20 18.28 6.02
C LEU A 141 23.37 17.37 5.62
N ALA A 142 24.14 17.74 4.60
CA ALA A 142 25.31 16.95 4.18
C ALA A 142 26.42 16.94 5.23
N ALA A 143 26.66 18.07 5.92
CA ALA A 143 27.65 18.17 6.99
C ALA A 143 27.23 17.42 8.26
N GLY A 144 25.93 17.31 8.52
CA GLY A 144 25.36 16.65 9.71
C GLY A 144 25.43 15.11 9.69
N GLY A 145 26.00 14.50 8.65
CA GLY A 145 26.15 13.03 8.58
C GLY A 145 24.83 12.27 8.41
N ILE A 146 23.79 12.94 7.90
CA ILE A 146 22.46 12.35 7.67
C ILE A 146 22.54 11.11 6.77
N ALA A 147 21.78 10.07 7.11
CA ALA A 147 21.76 8.88 6.28
C ALA A 147 21.25 9.21 4.86
N PRO A 148 21.76 8.57 3.79
CA PRO A 148 21.37 8.88 2.41
C PRO A 148 19.85 8.83 2.14
N GLY A 149 19.10 8.00 2.87
CA GLY A 149 17.64 7.90 2.79
C GLY A 149 16.88 9.05 3.47
N GLU A 150 17.39 9.56 4.58
CA GLU A 150 16.77 10.64 5.37
C GLU A 150 16.96 12.03 4.73
N TYR A 151 18.00 12.19 3.91
CA TYR A 151 18.30 13.46 3.22
C TYR A 151 17.15 13.98 2.34
N ALA A 152 16.36 13.10 1.72
CA ALA A 152 15.21 13.52 0.92
C ALA A 152 14.11 14.12 1.80
N ARG A 153 13.76 13.44 2.91
CA ARG A 153 12.72 13.84 3.87
C ARG A 153 13.08 15.13 4.60
N ALA A 154 14.33 15.30 4.99
CA ALA A 154 14.78 16.50 5.72
C ALA A 154 14.68 17.79 4.91
N LYS A 155 14.57 17.71 3.58
CA LYS A 155 14.33 18.89 2.71
C LYS A 155 12.86 19.18 2.47
N THR A 156 11.95 18.24 2.77
CA THR A 156 10.54 18.29 2.36
C THR A 156 9.84 19.57 2.81
N GLY A 157 10.04 20.00 4.06
CA GLY A 157 9.39 21.22 4.57
C GLY A 157 9.72 22.47 3.74
N LEU A 158 10.99 22.69 3.41
CA LEU A 158 11.40 23.83 2.59
C LEU A 158 10.94 23.67 1.14
N ILE A 159 11.03 22.47 0.57
CA ILE A 159 10.58 22.20 -0.80
C ILE A 159 9.07 22.45 -0.93
N GLN A 160 8.28 22.05 0.08
CA GLN A 160 6.84 22.28 0.16
C GLN A 160 6.54 23.77 0.13
N GLU A 161 7.13 24.53 1.05
CA GLU A 161 6.93 25.98 1.15
C GLU A 161 7.22 26.70 -0.17
N LEU A 162 8.38 26.41 -0.79
CA LEU A 162 8.79 27.04 -2.04
C LEU A 162 7.91 26.65 -3.22
N THR A 163 7.45 25.40 -3.25
CA THR A 163 6.56 24.92 -4.32
C THR A 163 5.16 25.50 -4.16
N ASP A 164 4.63 25.60 -2.94
CA ASP A 164 3.32 26.23 -2.70
C ASP A 164 3.31 27.69 -3.14
N ARG A 165 4.39 28.43 -2.87
CA ARG A 165 4.58 29.78 -3.42
C ARG A 165 4.62 29.77 -4.95
N ALA A 166 5.36 28.84 -5.56
CA ALA A 166 5.46 28.71 -7.00
C ALA A 166 4.12 28.34 -7.68
N ARG A 167 3.27 27.57 -6.99
CA ARG A 167 1.92 27.18 -7.41
C ARG A 167 0.93 28.33 -7.26
N ALA A 168 0.95 29.01 -6.12
CA ALA A 168 0.12 30.18 -5.85
C ALA A 168 0.36 31.29 -6.89
N ALA A 169 1.62 31.54 -7.27
CA ALA A 169 1.96 32.49 -8.33
C ALA A 169 1.38 32.13 -9.72
N ARG A 170 0.95 30.88 -9.92
CA ARG A 170 0.30 30.38 -11.15
C ARG A 170 -1.22 30.18 -10.98
N GLY A 171 -1.79 30.62 -9.86
CA GLY A 171 -3.22 30.42 -9.55
C GLY A 171 -3.60 28.96 -9.26
N LEU A 172 -2.62 28.11 -8.91
CA LEU A 172 -2.84 26.71 -8.59
C LEU A 172 -2.91 26.51 -7.07
N PRO A 173 -3.78 25.60 -6.57
CA PRO A 173 -3.84 25.29 -5.15
C PRO A 173 -2.55 24.60 -4.70
N PRO A 174 -2.13 24.76 -3.43
CA PRO A 174 -1.01 24.00 -2.88
C PRO A 174 -1.29 22.50 -2.98
N VAL A 175 -0.26 21.73 -3.29
CA VAL A 175 -0.34 20.25 -3.28
C VAL A 175 0.93 19.72 -2.63
N PRO A 176 0.87 18.58 -1.93
CA PRO A 176 2.06 17.96 -1.37
C PRO A 176 3.16 17.78 -2.45
N VAL A 177 4.39 18.23 -2.17
CA VAL A 177 5.54 18.08 -3.09
C VAL A 177 6.02 16.65 -3.19
N TRP A 178 5.54 15.81 -2.27
CA TRP A 178 5.76 14.38 -2.22
C TRP A 178 4.41 13.67 -2.36
N GLU A 179 4.07 13.24 -3.57
CA GLU A 179 2.96 12.32 -3.79
C GLU A 179 3.51 11.00 -4.33
N LYS A 180 3.66 10.03 -3.43
CA LYS A 180 2.89 8.79 -3.56
C LYS A 180 1.48 9.19 -3.12
N THR A 181 0.51 9.16 -4.04
CA THR A 181 -0.81 9.80 -3.86
C THR A 181 -1.53 9.39 -2.58
N GLY A 182 -2.29 10.34 -2.03
CA GLY A 182 -2.92 10.30 -0.71
C GLY A 182 -3.73 9.05 -0.36
N ALA A 183 -3.65 8.71 0.93
CA ALA A 183 -4.39 7.71 1.72
C ALA A 183 -3.49 6.65 2.41
N ARG A 184 -2.33 7.03 2.96
CA ARG A 184 -1.44 6.07 3.65
C ARG A 184 -1.03 6.45 5.08
N ALA A 185 -2.00 7.02 5.79
CA ALA A 185 -1.88 7.65 7.10
C ALA A 185 -1.19 9.01 7.07
N GLU A 186 -1.80 9.97 7.74
CA GLU A 186 -1.23 11.28 7.89
C GLU A 186 0.13 11.19 8.61
N ARG A 187 1.15 11.75 7.95
CA ARG A 187 2.46 12.14 8.47
C ARG A 187 3.45 11.00 8.61
N ASP A 188 4.64 11.22 8.08
CA ASP A 188 5.89 10.53 8.34
C ASP A 188 6.31 10.58 9.84
N GLY A 189 5.45 9.97 10.68
CA GLY A 189 5.21 10.13 12.11
C GLY A 189 3.76 9.66 12.41
N ARG A 190 3.40 8.49 11.87
CA ARG A 190 2.07 8.12 11.35
C ARG A 190 1.05 7.87 12.45
N GLY A 191 0.30 8.91 12.82
CA GLY A 191 -0.86 8.82 13.71
C GLY A 191 -2.03 8.04 13.07
N ALA A 192 -3.24 8.24 13.58
CA ALA A 192 -4.38 7.42 13.20
C ALA A 192 -4.66 7.43 11.67
N GLY A 193 -4.85 6.27 11.07
CA GLY A 193 -5.07 6.16 9.63
C GLY A 193 -5.34 4.73 9.13
N TRP A 194 -5.66 4.62 7.84
CA TRP A 194 -5.78 3.36 7.13
C TRP A 194 -4.42 2.93 6.60
N PHE A 195 -3.97 1.74 6.99
CA PHE A 195 -2.72 1.13 6.58
C PHE A 195 -3.00 -0.13 5.77
N CYS A 196 -2.34 -0.30 4.63
CA CYS A 196 -2.48 -1.50 3.81
C CYS A 196 -1.42 -2.52 4.21
N GLY A 197 -1.78 -3.80 4.33
CA GLY A 197 -0.80 -4.83 4.59
C GLY A 197 -1.26 -6.23 4.23
N ASP A 198 -0.37 -7.17 4.47
CA ASP A 198 -0.55 -8.59 4.11
C ASP A 198 -0.14 -9.43 5.32
N LEU A 199 -1.11 -10.06 5.96
CA LEU A 199 -0.95 -10.78 7.23
C LEU A 199 -0.58 -12.25 7.06
N HIS A 200 -0.41 -12.73 5.82
CA HIS A 200 -0.12 -14.12 5.52
C HIS A 200 0.99 -14.22 4.46
N VAL A 201 2.25 -14.29 4.90
CA VAL A 201 3.41 -14.24 4.02
C VAL A 201 4.48 -15.23 4.44
N HIS A 202 4.96 -16.00 3.46
CA HIS A 202 6.02 -16.98 3.62
C HIS A 202 7.32 -16.53 2.97
N THR A 203 8.43 -17.07 3.45
CA THR A 203 9.73 -16.94 2.80
C THR A 203 10.30 -18.32 2.49
N ARG A 204 11.54 -18.38 1.98
CA ARG A 204 12.32 -19.62 1.86
C ARG A 204 12.57 -20.36 3.19
N CYS A 205 12.19 -19.78 4.32
CA CYS A 205 12.19 -20.43 5.64
C CYS A 205 10.95 -21.32 5.84
N SER A 206 9.95 -21.22 4.96
CA SER A 206 8.81 -22.11 4.83
C SER A 206 9.00 -23.14 3.73
N HIS A 207 8.29 -24.26 3.82
CA HIS A 207 8.15 -25.16 2.68
C HIS A 207 7.50 -24.42 1.49
N ALA A 208 7.95 -24.69 0.26
CA ALA A 208 7.47 -24.09 -0.99
C ALA A 208 7.68 -22.57 -1.17
N GLY A 209 8.26 -21.86 -0.19
CA GLY A 209 8.63 -20.46 -0.34
C GLY A 209 9.91 -20.29 -1.16
N GLU A 210 9.91 -19.39 -2.14
CA GLU A 210 11.06 -19.15 -3.02
C GLU A 210 11.85 -17.88 -2.66
N LEU A 211 11.19 -16.93 -2.00
CA LEU A 211 11.74 -15.59 -1.77
C LEU A 211 12.51 -15.53 -0.45
N THR A 212 13.66 -14.86 -0.47
CA THR A 212 14.36 -14.45 0.76
C THR A 212 13.58 -13.35 1.50
N PRO A 213 13.75 -13.19 2.83
CA PRO A 213 13.18 -12.05 3.56
C PRO A 213 13.46 -10.70 2.91
N ALA A 214 14.66 -10.50 2.35
CA ALA A 214 15.02 -9.26 1.65
C ALA A 214 14.21 -9.04 0.36
N GLN A 215 13.94 -10.11 -0.39
CA GLN A 215 13.11 -10.04 -1.60
C GLN A 215 11.64 -9.78 -1.24
N VAL A 216 11.12 -10.43 -0.19
CA VAL A 216 9.76 -10.15 0.31
C VAL A 216 9.63 -8.71 0.79
N ALA A 217 10.60 -8.19 1.55
CA ALA A 217 10.60 -6.80 2.00
C ALA A 217 10.66 -5.79 0.83
N ALA A 218 11.34 -6.13 -0.26
CA ALA A 218 11.36 -5.31 -1.48
C ALA A 218 10.02 -5.38 -2.23
N ALA A 219 9.47 -6.59 -2.39
CA ALA A 219 8.17 -6.82 -3.03
C ALA A 219 7.03 -6.13 -2.25
N ALA A 220 7.09 -6.12 -0.92
CA ALA A 220 6.09 -5.45 -0.08
C ALA A 220 6.06 -3.94 -0.36
N ARG A 221 7.23 -3.32 -0.49
CA ARG A 221 7.36 -1.91 -0.84
C ARG A 221 6.90 -1.61 -2.26
N GLU A 222 7.14 -2.53 -3.19
CA GLU A 222 6.68 -2.45 -4.58
C GLU A 222 5.16 -2.55 -4.69
N ALA A 223 4.56 -3.50 -3.97
CA ALA A 223 3.11 -3.67 -3.85
C ALA A 223 2.43 -2.53 -3.08
N GLY A 224 3.21 -1.68 -2.41
CA GLY A 224 2.68 -0.60 -1.60
C GLY A 224 1.98 -1.13 -0.36
N LEU A 225 2.67 -1.98 0.42
CA LEU A 225 2.29 -2.43 1.77
C LEU A 225 3.01 -1.61 2.85
N ASP A 226 2.30 -1.34 3.95
CA ASP A 226 2.72 -0.51 5.11
C ASP A 226 3.19 -1.44 6.21
N PHE A 227 2.53 -2.60 6.29
CA PHE A 227 2.91 -3.69 7.13
C PHE A 227 2.81 -5.02 6.39
N LEU A 228 3.51 -6.02 6.89
CA LEU A 228 3.27 -7.42 6.58
C LEU A 228 3.41 -8.25 7.84
N ALA A 229 2.80 -9.43 7.87
CA ALA A 229 3.11 -10.44 8.87
C ALA A 229 3.84 -11.62 8.24
N VAL A 230 4.89 -12.08 8.91
CA VAL A 230 5.71 -13.21 8.45
C VAL A 230 5.24 -14.43 9.21
N THR A 231 4.79 -15.44 8.49
CA THR A 231 3.99 -16.53 9.06
C THR A 231 4.51 -17.88 8.61
N GLU A 232 5.80 -18.14 8.83
CA GLU A 232 6.42 -19.38 8.37
C GLU A 232 5.68 -20.62 8.95
N HIS A 233 5.63 -21.69 8.17
CA HIS A 233 4.97 -22.93 8.53
C HIS A 233 5.65 -23.58 9.74
N ASN A 234 4.97 -23.56 10.89
CA ASN A 234 5.37 -24.26 12.11
C ASN A 234 6.79 -23.93 12.63
N ASN A 235 7.33 -22.75 12.29
CA ASN A 235 8.64 -22.31 12.75
C ASN A 235 8.74 -20.78 12.87
N ALA A 236 9.87 -20.31 13.39
CA ALA A 236 10.17 -18.89 13.59
C ALA A 236 11.52 -18.48 12.98
N ASP A 237 12.03 -19.27 12.02
CA ASP A 237 13.42 -19.18 11.55
C ASP A 237 13.72 -17.85 10.85
N SER A 238 12.72 -17.22 10.25
CA SER A 238 12.88 -15.91 9.61
C SER A 238 12.81 -14.73 10.57
N HIS A 239 12.28 -14.89 11.81
CA HIS A 239 12.02 -13.76 12.74
C HIS A 239 13.27 -12.90 12.97
N GLY A 240 14.44 -13.54 12.99
CA GLY A 240 15.70 -12.86 13.23
C GLY A 240 16.22 -11.98 12.08
N ALA A 241 15.72 -12.16 10.86
CA ALA A 241 16.23 -11.52 9.65
C ALA A 241 15.56 -10.17 9.33
N TRP A 242 14.42 -9.86 9.97
CA TRP A 242 13.55 -8.76 9.55
C TRP A 242 13.89 -7.38 10.11
N GLU A 243 14.51 -7.31 11.28
CA GLU A 243 14.90 -6.03 11.92
C GLU A 243 15.65 -5.07 10.97
N PRO A 244 16.72 -5.50 10.25
CA PRO A 244 17.40 -4.61 9.29
C PRO A 244 16.64 -4.39 7.98
N LEU A 245 15.58 -5.15 7.70
CA LEU A 245 14.81 -5.11 6.45
C LEU A 245 13.54 -4.26 6.54
N ALA A 246 12.98 -4.14 7.75
CA ALA A 246 11.82 -3.30 8.05
C ALA A 246 12.12 -1.82 7.77
N GLY A 247 13.26 -1.32 8.24
CA GLY A 247 13.59 0.11 8.15
C GLY A 247 12.53 0.98 8.83
N ASP A 248 12.40 2.24 8.40
CA ASP A 248 11.40 3.19 8.95
C ASP A 248 10.08 3.20 8.16
N ASP A 249 10.03 2.46 7.06
CA ASP A 249 8.96 2.57 6.06
C ASP A 249 8.01 1.36 6.00
N LEU A 250 8.41 0.21 6.55
CA LEU A 250 7.64 -1.04 6.57
C LEU A 250 7.59 -1.63 7.98
N LEU A 251 6.40 -1.86 8.51
CA LEU A 251 6.17 -2.60 9.75
C LEU A 251 6.21 -4.12 9.46
N VAL A 252 6.96 -4.87 10.26
CA VAL A 252 6.95 -6.35 10.19
C VAL A 252 6.35 -6.90 11.47
N ILE A 253 5.23 -7.61 11.34
CA ILE A 253 4.58 -8.35 12.41
C ILE A 253 5.13 -9.77 12.40
N LEU A 254 5.66 -10.22 13.53
CA LEU A 254 6.14 -11.60 13.67
C LEU A 254 4.96 -12.53 13.93
N GLY A 255 4.96 -13.68 13.27
CA GLY A 255 3.90 -14.66 13.41
C GLY A 255 4.33 -16.05 12.95
N GLN A 256 3.37 -16.96 12.92
CA GLN A 256 3.55 -18.33 12.48
C GLN A 256 2.25 -18.81 11.85
N GLU A 257 2.32 -19.49 10.71
CA GLU A 257 1.20 -20.32 10.27
C GLU A 257 1.31 -21.69 10.96
N VAL A 258 0.33 -21.95 11.83
CA VAL A 258 0.20 -23.21 12.55
C VAL A 258 -0.52 -24.20 11.63
N VAL A 259 0.25 -25.10 11.04
CA VAL A 259 -0.25 -26.10 10.11
C VAL A 259 -0.52 -27.41 10.85
N THR A 260 -1.78 -27.86 10.84
CA THR A 260 -2.20 -29.14 11.44
C THR A 260 -2.99 -29.98 10.43
N ALA A 261 -3.44 -31.17 10.85
CA ALA A 261 -4.33 -31.99 10.03
C ALA A 261 -5.77 -31.45 9.98
N SER A 262 -6.17 -30.59 10.92
CA SER A 262 -7.54 -30.09 11.09
C SER A 262 -7.72 -28.64 10.62
N GLY A 263 -6.78 -28.13 9.83
CA GLY A 263 -6.79 -26.76 9.33
C GLY A 263 -5.54 -25.97 9.69
N HIS A 264 -5.37 -24.84 9.01
CA HIS A 264 -4.26 -23.94 9.20
C HIS A 264 -4.77 -22.66 9.86
N TRP A 265 -3.95 -22.04 10.72
CA TRP A 265 -4.30 -20.78 11.35
C TRP A 265 -3.07 -19.94 11.66
N LEU A 266 -3.23 -18.63 11.63
CA LEU A 266 -2.15 -17.69 11.88
C LEU A 266 -2.09 -17.33 13.36
N ALA A 267 -0.91 -17.45 13.94
CA ALA A 267 -0.56 -16.90 15.24
C ALA A 267 0.25 -15.61 15.00
N LEU A 268 -0.39 -14.45 15.12
CA LEU A 268 0.23 -13.15 14.83
C LEU A 268 0.59 -12.39 16.12
N GLY A 269 1.63 -11.57 16.06
CA GLY A 269 2.12 -10.80 17.21
C GLY A 269 2.93 -11.64 18.19
N LEU A 270 3.76 -12.55 17.67
CA LEU A 270 4.63 -13.41 18.46
C LEU A 270 5.94 -12.70 18.84
N ASP A 271 6.54 -13.12 19.95
CA ASP A 271 7.90 -12.73 20.29
C ASP A 271 8.92 -13.33 19.30
N ARG A 272 10.10 -12.70 19.20
CA ARG A 272 11.20 -13.21 18.37
C ARG A 272 11.58 -14.64 18.80
N GLY A 273 11.53 -15.59 17.86
CA GLY A 273 11.83 -17.00 18.11
C GLY A 273 10.75 -17.77 18.87
N GLN A 274 9.62 -17.16 19.19
CA GLN A 274 8.48 -17.86 19.77
C GLN A 274 7.82 -18.75 18.72
N VAL A 275 7.62 -20.02 19.07
CA VAL A 275 6.90 -21.00 18.27
C VAL A 275 5.71 -21.53 19.06
N ILE A 276 4.56 -21.60 18.41
CA ILE A 276 3.36 -22.28 18.89
C ILE A 276 3.48 -23.75 18.52
N ASP A 277 3.43 -24.63 19.51
CA ASP A 277 3.54 -26.07 19.28
C ASP A 277 2.24 -26.62 18.68
N TRP A 278 2.28 -26.94 17.39
CA TRP A 278 1.19 -27.46 16.59
C TRP A 278 0.84 -28.93 16.90
N ARG A 279 1.67 -29.61 17.72
CA ARG A 279 1.47 -31.02 18.10
C ARG A 279 0.49 -31.20 19.25
N HIS A 280 0.11 -30.11 19.92
CA HIS A 280 -0.77 -30.11 21.09
C HIS A 280 -2.17 -29.56 20.72
N ASP A 281 -3.10 -29.57 21.68
CA ASP A 281 -4.45 -29.03 21.48
C ASP A 281 -4.39 -27.55 21.05
N HIS A 282 -5.05 -27.22 19.94
CA HIS A 282 -5.18 -25.84 19.43
C HIS A 282 -5.61 -24.84 20.51
N ARG A 283 -6.40 -25.26 21.52
CA ARG A 283 -6.85 -24.40 22.62
C ARG A 283 -5.69 -23.77 23.37
N ASP A 284 -4.67 -24.56 23.71
CA ASP A 284 -3.52 -24.09 24.47
C ASP A 284 -2.70 -23.08 23.67
N GLY A 285 -2.55 -23.34 22.35
CA GLY A 285 -1.89 -22.44 21.42
C GLY A 285 -2.62 -21.10 21.30
N VAL A 286 -3.91 -21.14 20.98
CA VAL A 286 -4.76 -19.94 20.85
C VAL A 286 -4.77 -19.11 22.14
N ASP A 287 -4.95 -19.75 23.29
CA ASP A 287 -4.98 -19.06 24.58
C ASP A 287 -3.62 -18.46 24.94
N ARG A 288 -2.51 -19.05 24.48
CA ARG A 288 -1.16 -18.51 24.67
C ARG A 288 -0.92 -17.27 23.80
N VAL A 289 -1.29 -17.31 22.53
CA VAL A 289 -1.18 -16.16 21.61
C VAL A 289 -1.98 -14.97 22.15
N ARG A 290 -3.24 -15.20 22.54
CA ARG A 290 -4.09 -14.14 23.10
C ARG A 290 -3.55 -13.52 24.39
N ARG A 291 -3.00 -14.34 25.29
CA ARG A 291 -2.40 -13.84 26.54
C ARG A 291 -1.19 -12.94 26.29
N ALA A 292 -0.51 -13.10 25.16
CA ALA A 292 0.58 -12.23 24.73
C ALA A 292 0.10 -10.99 23.96
N GLY A 293 -1.22 -10.78 23.79
CA GLY A 293 -1.79 -9.68 23.01
C GLY A 293 -1.90 -9.96 21.51
N GLY A 294 -1.44 -11.13 21.06
CA GLY A 294 -1.48 -11.57 19.67
C GLY A 294 -2.88 -11.90 19.15
N LEU A 295 -2.94 -12.22 17.86
CA LEU A 295 -4.19 -12.50 17.13
C LEU A 295 -4.16 -13.90 16.53
N CYS A 296 -5.26 -14.63 16.65
CA CYS A 296 -5.44 -15.93 16.00
C CYS A 296 -6.40 -15.82 14.82
N VAL A 297 -5.94 -16.15 13.61
CA VAL A 297 -6.74 -16.04 12.38
C VAL A 297 -6.97 -17.41 11.77
N VAL A 298 -8.21 -17.72 11.38
CA VAL A 298 -8.50 -18.88 10.52
C VAL A 298 -7.89 -18.63 9.14
N ALA A 299 -6.92 -19.44 8.73
CA ALA A 299 -6.29 -19.33 7.41
C ALA A 299 -7.06 -20.15 6.39
N HIS A 300 -7.29 -19.56 5.21
CA HIS A 300 -7.85 -20.18 3.99
C HIS A 300 -8.74 -21.43 4.23
N PRO A 301 -9.92 -21.29 4.87
CA PRO A 301 -10.65 -22.42 5.45
C PRO A 301 -11.18 -23.47 4.48
N HIS A 302 -11.08 -23.20 3.17
CA HIS A 302 -11.52 -24.05 2.07
C HIS A 302 -10.40 -24.24 1.03
N ALA A 303 -9.20 -24.59 1.48
CA ALA A 303 -8.09 -24.87 0.58
C ALA A 303 -8.13 -26.33 0.05
N PRO A 304 -7.89 -26.57 -1.25
CA PRO A 304 -8.17 -27.85 -1.92
C PRO A 304 -7.08 -28.92 -1.71
N TYR A 305 -6.63 -29.12 -0.46
CA TYR A 305 -5.65 -30.14 -0.08
C TYR A 305 -5.99 -30.77 1.29
N PRO A 306 -5.39 -31.91 1.68
CA PRO A 306 -5.87 -32.74 2.80
C PRO A 306 -6.02 -32.05 4.17
N SER A 307 -5.26 -30.99 4.44
CA SER A 307 -5.35 -30.17 5.66
C SER A 307 -5.95 -28.78 5.44
N GLY A 308 -6.47 -28.51 4.23
CA GLY A 308 -6.96 -27.20 3.83
C GLY A 308 -8.41 -26.92 4.23
N THR A 309 -9.15 -27.95 4.66
CA THR A 309 -10.44 -27.76 5.32
C THR A 309 -10.22 -27.38 6.78
N PHE A 310 -10.80 -26.26 7.20
CA PHE A 310 -10.72 -25.84 8.60
C PHE A 310 -11.79 -26.52 9.46
N GLU A 311 -11.35 -27.36 10.41
CA GLU A 311 -12.24 -28.20 11.23
C GLU A 311 -12.41 -27.70 12.67
N TYR A 312 -11.64 -26.70 13.09
CA TYR A 312 -11.77 -26.12 14.43
C TYR A 312 -13.02 -25.23 14.55
N PRO A 313 -13.58 -25.05 15.76
CA PRO A 313 -14.66 -24.09 15.96
C PRO A 313 -14.18 -22.66 15.69
N VAL A 314 -14.69 -22.03 14.63
CA VAL A 314 -14.28 -20.69 14.15
C VAL A 314 -14.41 -19.63 15.26
N GLU A 315 -15.40 -19.77 16.16
CA GLU A 315 -15.61 -18.85 17.27
C GLU A 315 -14.47 -18.82 18.30
N ARG A 316 -13.57 -19.82 18.24
CA ARG A 316 -12.33 -19.85 19.03
C ARG A 316 -11.26 -18.95 18.47
N PHE A 317 -11.39 -18.45 17.25
CA PHE A 317 -10.43 -17.55 16.59
C PHE A 317 -10.92 -16.10 16.63
N ASP A 318 -10.02 -15.17 16.33
CA ASP A 318 -10.27 -13.74 16.40
C ASP A 318 -10.73 -13.17 15.05
N ALA A 319 -10.25 -13.70 13.92
CA ALA A 319 -10.62 -13.28 12.57
C ALA A 319 -10.60 -14.48 11.59
N VAL A 320 -11.16 -14.29 10.40
CA VAL A 320 -11.23 -15.30 9.33
C VAL A 320 -10.67 -14.71 8.03
N GLU A 321 -9.73 -15.41 7.41
CA GLU A 321 -9.26 -15.13 6.06
C GLU A 321 -10.31 -15.62 5.05
N VAL A 322 -11.17 -14.70 4.60
CA VAL A 322 -12.25 -15.00 3.63
C VAL A 322 -11.80 -14.86 2.19
N TRP A 323 -10.61 -14.27 1.99
CA TRP A 323 -9.99 -14.10 0.69
C TRP A 323 -8.50 -14.40 0.81
N ASN A 324 -8.11 -15.56 0.33
CA ASN A 324 -6.73 -16.00 0.25
C ASN A 324 -6.26 -16.04 -1.21
N GLY A 325 -5.13 -15.39 -1.49
CA GLY A 325 -4.52 -15.38 -2.81
C GLY A 325 -5.45 -14.81 -3.91
N ARG A 326 -5.42 -15.42 -5.10
CA ARG A 326 -6.31 -14.95 -6.18
C ARG A 326 -7.75 -15.31 -5.85
N TRP A 327 -8.68 -14.36 -6.08
CA TRP A 327 -10.11 -14.60 -5.84
C TRP A 327 -10.59 -15.89 -6.51
N THR A 328 -10.24 -16.08 -7.78
CA THR A 328 -10.42 -17.31 -8.54
C THR A 328 -9.14 -17.67 -9.28
N SER A 329 -8.78 -18.95 -9.28
CA SER A 329 -7.65 -19.47 -10.05
C SER A 329 -7.82 -20.95 -10.36
N ASP A 330 -7.30 -21.40 -11.51
CA ASP A 330 -7.21 -22.82 -11.87
C ASP A 330 -6.00 -23.53 -11.20
N LEU A 331 -5.24 -22.82 -10.36
CA LEU A 331 -4.14 -23.41 -9.62
C LEU A 331 -4.68 -24.41 -8.59
N PRO A 332 -4.12 -25.62 -8.50
CA PRO A 332 -4.70 -26.70 -7.69
C PRO A 332 -4.56 -26.49 -6.18
N TRP A 333 -3.96 -25.39 -5.74
CA TRP A 333 -3.81 -25.00 -4.33
C TRP A 333 -4.54 -23.70 -3.98
N ASN A 334 -5.22 -23.03 -4.92
CA ASN A 334 -5.95 -21.80 -4.64
C ASN A 334 -7.18 -22.10 -3.77
N ALA A 335 -7.37 -21.35 -2.68
CA ALA A 335 -8.54 -21.51 -1.81
C ALA A 335 -9.85 -21.20 -2.52
N ASP A 336 -10.94 -21.85 -2.08
CA ASP A 336 -12.30 -21.50 -2.50
C ASP A 336 -12.80 -20.29 -1.68
N ASN A 337 -12.49 -19.10 -2.18
CA ASN A 337 -12.83 -17.83 -1.54
C ASN A 337 -14.34 -17.54 -1.54
N GLU A 338 -15.12 -18.09 -2.49
CA GLU A 338 -16.58 -17.94 -2.49
C GLU A 338 -17.20 -18.78 -1.37
N ALA A 339 -16.71 -20.00 -1.14
CA ALA A 339 -17.13 -20.83 -0.01
C ALA A 339 -16.80 -20.18 1.34
N ALA A 340 -15.56 -19.67 1.49
CA ALA A 340 -15.13 -18.97 2.70
C ALA A 340 -16.00 -17.73 3.00
N LEU A 341 -16.27 -16.90 1.99
CA LEU A 341 -17.12 -15.72 2.13
C LEU A 341 -18.58 -16.10 2.47
N ALA A 342 -19.11 -17.17 1.87
CA ALA A 342 -20.48 -17.62 2.11
C ALA A 342 -20.67 -18.13 3.55
N ASP A 343 -19.74 -18.92 4.07
CA ASP A 343 -19.78 -19.42 5.44
C ASP A 343 -19.60 -18.29 6.45
N TRP A 344 -18.61 -17.42 6.24
CA TRP A 344 -18.41 -16.23 7.08
C TRP A 344 -19.65 -15.33 7.11
N GLY A 345 -20.28 -15.09 5.96
CA GLY A 345 -21.49 -14.26 5.88
C GLY A 345 -22.68 -14.84 6.64
N ARG A 346 -22.83 -16.18 6.63
CA ARG A 346 -23.85 -16.89 7.41
C ARG A 346 -23.60 -16.76 8.90
N ASP A 347 -22.34 -16.97 9.32
CA ASP A 347 -21.95 -16.90 10.72
C ASP A 347 -22.07 -15.47 11.25
N LEU A 348 -21.67 -14.47 10.46
CA LEU A 348 -21.83 -13.05 10.79
C LEU A 348 -23.29 -12.71 11.11
N ALA A 349 -24.23 -13.13 10.26
CA ALA A 349 -25.66 -12.88 10.45
C ALA A 349 -26.20 -13.49 11.74
N ALA A 350 -25.69 -14.66 12.14
CA ALA A 350 -26.06 -15.30 13.40
C ALA A 350 -25.38 -14.66 14.63
N ALA A 351 -24.12 -14.23 14.48
CA ALA A 351 -23.22 -13.84 15.55
C ALA A 351 -23.37 -12.37 15.97
N VAL A 352 -23.66 -11.46 15.03
CA VAL A 352 -23.87 -10.03 15.31
C VAL A 352 -24.93 -9.79 16.38
N ARG A 353 -26.05 -10.53 16.33
CA ARG A 353 -27.13 -10.43 17.33
C ARG A 353 -26.73 -10.92 18.72
N ARG A 354 -25.62 -11.66 18.84
CA ARG A 354 -25.06 -12.16 20.10
C ARG A 354 -23.93 -11.25 20.63
N GLY A 355 -23.59 -10.17 19.92
CA GLY A 355 -22.60 -9.18 20.34
C GLY A 355 -21.14 -9.58 20.14
N ARG A 356 -20.85 -10.72 19.50
CA ARG A 356 -19.48 -11.15 19.17
C ARG A 356 -19.48 -11.83 17.81
N TRP A 357 -18.63 -11.36 16.91
CA TRP A 357 -18.45 -11.86 15.54
C TRP A 357 -16.96 -11.80 15.16
N GLN A 358 -16.56 -12.56 14.15
CA GLN A 358 -15.18 -12.62 13.66
C GLN A 358 -15.02 -11.69 12.45
N PRO A 359 -14.08 -10.74 12.47
CA PRO A 359 -13.72 -9.96 11.30
C PRO A 359 -13.22 -10.79 10.14
N ALA A 360 -13.60 -10.37 8.93
CA ALA A 360 -13.03 -10.84 7.68
C ALA A 360 -11.71 -10.12 7.40
N ILE A 361 -10.70 -10.88 6.99
CA ILE A 361 -9.45 -10.36 6.40
C ILE A 361 -9.19 -11.07 5.06
N GLY A 362 -8.19 -10.60 4.33
CA GLY A 362 -7.73 -11.30 3.15
C GLY A 362 -6.28 -10.98 2.84
N ASP A 363 -5.51 -12.02 2.57
CA ASP A 363 -4.06 -11.97 2.51
C ASP A 363 -3.54 -12.92 1.42
N SER A 364 -2.29 -12.75 1.01
CA SER A 364 -1.82 -13.35 -0.24
C SER A 364 -1.44 -14.82 -0.13
N ASP A 365 -1.08 -15.27 1.08
CA ASP A 365 -0.36 -16.53 1.31
C ASP A 365 0.83 -16.67 0.35
N ALA A 366 1.62 -15.59 0.27
CA ALA A 366 2.69 -15.47 -0.70
C ALA A 366 3.82 -16.46 -0.43
N HIS A 367 4.08 -17.30 -1.43
CA HIS A 367 5.19 -18.24 -1.52
C HIS A 367 6.14 -17.91 -2.68
N LEU A 368 5.58 -17.35 -3.75
CA LEU A 368 6.20 -17.14 -5.06
C LEU A 368 6.25 -15.66 -5.42
N HIS A 369 7.13 -15.34 -6.38
CA HIS A 369 7.21 -13.99 -6.92
C HIS A 369 5.87 -13.54 -7.53
N GLY A 370 5.42 -12.32 -7.20
CA GLY A 370 4.21 -11.71 -7.76
C GLY A 370 2.89 -12.12 -7.11
N GLN A 371 2.91 -12.85 -5.98
CA GLN A 371 1.70 -13.14 -5.18
C GLN A 371 1.41 -12.06 -4.13
N LEU A 372 2.46 -11.49 -3.54
CA LEU A 372 2.37 -10.59 -2.38
C LEU A 372 1.40 -9.43 -2.59
N GLY A 373 0.56 -9.16 -1.59
CA GLY A 373 -0.44 -8.09 -1.61
C GLY A 373 -1.66 -8.37 -2.49
N THR A 374 -1.88 -9.62 -2.92
CA THR A 374 -3.07 -10.04 -3.67
C THR A 374 -3.84 -11.15 -2.92
N PRO A 375 -4.89 -10.81 -2.15
CA PRO A 375 -5.31 -9.45 -1.79
C PRO A 375 -4.45 -8.85 -0.67
N GLN A 376 -4.84 -7.66 -0.24
CA GLN A 376 -4.31 -6.98 0.95
C GLN A 376 -5.44 -6.63 1.93
N THR A 377 -5.12 -6.62 3.21
CA THR A 377 -5.99 -6.14 4.29
C THR A 377 -5.65 -4.68 4.63
N VAL A 378 -6.64 -3.81 4.56
CA VAL A 378 -6.53 -2.38 4.88
C VAL A 378 -7.12 -2.13 6.26
N VAL A 379 -6.30 -1.70 7.22
CA VAL A 379 -6.64 -1.62 8.65
C VAL A 379 -6.60 -0.18 9.14
N LEU A 380 -7.67 0.25 9.83
CA LEU A 380 -7.68 1.50 10.57
C LEU A 380 -7.02 1.28 11.94
N ALA A 381 -5.88 1.92 12.14
CA ALA A 381 -5.12 1.86 13.38
C ALA A 381 -4.75 3.26 13.87
N GLY A 382 -4.54 3.43 15.18
CA GLY A 382 -4.15 4.71 15.79
C GLY A 382 -2.71 5.13 15.46
N GLU A 383 -1.89 4.17 15.03
CA GLU A 383 -0.52 4.34 14.59
C GLU A 383 -0.09 3.09 13.79
N LEU A 384 1.05 3.16 13.11
CA LEU A 384 1.65 2.00 12.45
C LEU A 384 2.52 1.20 13.43
N SER A 385 1.87 0.45 14.32
CA SER A 385 2.51 -0.50 15.23
C SER A 385 1.80 -1.86 15.19
N ALA A 386 2.50 -2.94 15.56
CA ALA A 386 1.92 -4.28 15.54
C ALA A 386 0.66 -4.35 16.43
N ASP A 387 0.74 -3.81 17.65
CA ASP A 387 -0.37 -3.79 18.59
C ASP A 387 -1.58 -3.02 18.03
N ALA A 388 -1.35 -1.84 17.44
CA ALA A 388 -2.42 -1.02 16.88
C ALA A 388 -3.08 -1.66 15.65
N VAL A 389 -2.29 -2.28 14.76
CA VAL A 389 -2.80 -3.01 13.59
C VAL A 389 -3.60 -4.24 14.03
N LEU A 390 -3.06 -5.08 14.92
CA LEU A 390 -3.75 -6.27 15.41
C LEU A 390 -5.02 -5.90 16.20
N ALA A 391 -5.02 -4.80 16.94
CA ALA A 391 -6.21 -4.28 17.60
C ALA A 391 -7.27 -3.79 16.60
N GLY A 392 -6.85 -3.11 15.52
CA GLY A 392 -7.73 -2.69 14.43
C GLY A 392 -8.43 -3.88 13.76
N VAL A 393 -7.65 -4.93 13.43
CA VAL A 393 -8.19 -6.19 12.89
C VAL A 393 -9.16 -6.84 13.87
N ARG A 394 -8.77 -7.00 15.14
CA ARG A 394 -9.63 -7.61 16.19
C ARG A 394 -10.96 -6.88 16.38
N ALA A 395 -10.96 -5.56 16.20
CA ALA A 395 -12.14 -4.71 16.27
C ALA A 395 -12.96 -4.69 14.96
N GLY A 396 -12.52 -5.38 13.91
CA GLY A 396 -13.17 -5.38 12.60
C GLY A 396 -13.02 -4.07 11.83
N ARG A 397 -12.11 -3.18 12.27
CA ARG A 397 -11.81 -1.91 11.60
C ARG A 397 -10.89 -2.13 10.40
N CYS A 398 -11.26 -3.06 9.54
CA CYS A 398 -10.51 -3.41 8.35
C CYS A 398 -11.42 -3.76 7.17
N TRP A 399 -10.88 -3.67 5.96
CA TRP A 399 -11.50 -4.12 4.74
C TRP A 399 -10.43 -4.72 3.82
N VAL A 400 -10.83 -5.46 2.80
CA VAL A 400 -9.96 -6.22 1.91
C VAL A 400 -10.03 -5.64 0.51
N ALA A 401 -8.89 -5.55 -0.18
CA ALA A 401 -8.78 -5.06 -1.55
C ALA A 401 -7.92 -6.00 -2.40
N GLU A 402 -8.23 -6.17 -3.69
CA GLU A 402 -7.37 -6.97 -4.58
C GLU A 402 -5.97 -6.37 -4.77
N SER A 403 -5.82 -5.05 -4.61
CA SER A 403 -4.55 -4.33 -4.74
C SER A 403 -4.64 -2.91 -4.15
N ALA A 404 -3.50 -2.19 -4.13
CA ALA A 404 -3.42 -0.79 -3.71
C ALA A 404 -4.09 0.22 -4.66
N ASP A 405 -4.51 -0.23 -5.85
CA ASP A 405 -5.21 0.62 -6.82
C ASP A 405 -6.70 0.81 -6.47
N VAL A 406 -7.27 -0.11 -5.68
CA VAL A 406 -8.66 -0.01 -5.22
C VAL A 406 -8.71 0.82 -3.95
N ARG A 407 -9.56 1.85 -3.94
CA ARG A 407 -9.84 2.66 -2.74
C ARG A 407 -11.32 2.62 -2.42
N LEU A 408 -11.63 2.56 -1.13
CA LEU A 408 -12.98 2.49 -0.63
C LEU A 408 -13.12 3.31 0.66
N SER A 409 -14.18 4.11 0.75
CA SER A 409 -14.68 4.66 2.02
C SER A 409 -16.13 4.26 2.20
N PHE A 410 -16.50 3.83 3.40
CA PHE A 410 -17.85 3.39 3.72
C PHE A 410 -18.25 3.90 5.09
N THR A 411 -19.41 4.54 5.16
CA THR A 411 -19.96 5.13 6.39
C THR A 411 -21.47 4.89 6.46
N ALA A 412 -22.00 4.88 7.68
CA ALA A 412 -23.43 4.91 7.94
C ALA A 412 -23.75 6.09 8.87
N ARG A 413 -24.88 6.75 8.66
CA ARG A 413 -25.34 7.88 9.50
C ARG A 413 -26.81 7.74 9.90
N ALA A 414 -27.11 8.07 11.15
CA ALA A 414 -28.45 8.17 11.72
C ALA A 414 -28.55 9.49 12.49
N GLY A 415 -29.26 10.48 11.94
CA GLY A 415 -29.26 11.83 12.49
C GLY A 415 -27.85 12.47 12.46
N ASP A 416 -27.36 12.88 13.63
CA ASP A 416 -26.02 13.42 13.84
C ASP A 416 -24.95 12.36 14.16
N ARG A 417 -25.36 11.11 14.37
CA ARG A 417 -24.48 9.98 14.67
C ARG A 417 -23.97 9.34 13.40
N GLY A 418 -22.73 8.87 13.44
CA GLY A 418 -22.10 8.18 12.32
C GLY A 418 -21.17 7.07 12.78
N ALA A 419 -21.00 6.08 11.92
CA ALA A 419 -20.11 4.95 12.12
C ALA A 419 -19.38 4.61 10.81
N GLY A 420 -18.15 4.14 10.93
CA GLY A 420 -17.36 3.57 9.84
C GLY A 420 -17.24 2.05 9.91
N ILE A 421 -16.50 1.47 8.98
CA ILE A 421 -16.22 0.03 8.88
C ILE A 421 -15.77 -0.55 10.23
N GLY A 422 -16.44 -1.62 10.68
CA GLY A 422 -16.14 -2.29 11.95
C GLY A 422 -16.77 -1.66 13.18
N GLU A 423 -17.41 -0.49 13.04
CA GLU A 423 -18.03 0.22 14.16
C GLU A 423 -19.51 -0.15 14.33
N VAL A 424 -20.04 0.23 15.49
CA VAL A 424 -21.45 0.06 15.85
C VAL A 424 -22.13 1.43 15.80
N LEU A 425 -23.23 1.52 15.05
CA LEU A 425 -24.09 2.68 14.99
C LEU A 425 -25.34 2.43 15.85
N ASP A 426 -25.43 3.14 16.98
CA ASP A 426 -26.70 3.33 17.66
C ASP A 426 -27.56 4.24 16.79
N THR A 427 -28.64 3.66 16.26
CA THR A 427 -29.56 4.33 15.34
C THR A 427 -30.62 5.13 16.07
N GLY A 428 -30.90 4.86 17.36
CA GLY A 428 -32.00 5.45 18.11
C GLY A 428 -33.38 5.27 17.45
N GLY A 429 -33.53 4.28 16.56
CA GLY A 429 -34.73 4.06 15.76
C GLY A 429 -34.87 4.97 14.53
N GLU A 430 -33.86 5.80 14.23
CA GLU A 430 -33.85 6.66 13.04
C GLU A 430 -33.51 5.86 11.76
N ALA A 431 -33.84 6.45 10.61
CA ALA A 431 -33.39 5.93 9.32
C ALA A 431 -31.86 6.07 9.20
N VAL A 432 -31.24 5.05 8.62
CA VAL A 432 -29.80 4.95 8.41
C VAL A 432 -29.49 5.20 6.94
N ALA A 433 -28.64 6.19 6.68
CA ALA A 433 -28.05 6.45 5.37
C ALA A 433 -26.67 5.79 5.29
N ALA A 434 -26.56 4.70 4.53
CA ALA A 434 -25.32 4.01 4.23
C ALA A 434 -24.73 4.55 2.92
N ALA A 435 -23.51 5.08 2.98
CA ALA A 435 -22.85 5.77 1.87
C ALA A 435 -21.47 5.15 1.60
N VAL A 436 -21.21 4.79 0.35
CA VAL A 436 -19.93 4.24 -0.09
C VAL A 436 -19.36 5.04 -1.26
N GLN A 437 -18.05 5.26 -1.25
CA GLN A 437 -17.29 5.78 -2.37
C GLN A 437 -16.22 4.76 -2.75
N VAL A 438 -16.08 4.50 -4.05
CA VAL A 438 -15.15 3.52 -4.59
C VAL A 438 -14.37 4.16 -5.74
N SER A 439 -13.08 3.84 -5.85
CA SER A 439 -12.26 4.13 -7.03
C SER A 439 -11.38 2.94 -7.39
N GLY A 440 -11.02 2.82 -8.67
CA GLY A 440 -10.09 1.78 -9.16
C GLY A 440 -10.76 0.53 -9.71
N VAL A 441 -12.09 0.50 -9.85
CA VAL A 441 -12.83 -0.67 -10.36
C VAL A 441 -13.73 -0.28 -11.55
N PRO A 442 -13.19 -0.16 -12.78
CA PRO A 442 -13.93 0.20 -13.99
C PRO A 442 -15.18 -0.66 -14.22
N SER A 443 -16.34 -0.02 -14.36
CA SER A 443 -17.63 -0.70 -14.55
C SER A 443 -17.94 -1.73 -13.44
N GLY A 444 -17.33 -1.60 -12.27
CA GLY A 444 -17.54 -2.50 -11.14
C GLY A 444 -18.96 -2.43 -10.60
N THR A 445 -19.39 -3.52 -9.98
CA THR A 445 -20.68 -3.58 -9.28
C THR A 445 -20.44 -3.46 -7.78
N VAL A 446 -21.05 -2.46 -7.16
CA VAL A 446 -21.10 -2.27 -5.71
C VAL A 446 -22.40 -2.86 -5.19
N THR A 447 -22.33 -3.76 -4.21
CA THR A 447 -23.50 -4.34 -3.54
C THR A 447 -23.46 -4.08 -2.04
N PHE A 448 -24.63 -3.73 -1.49
CA PHE A 448 -24.84 -3.60 -0.06
C PHE A 448 -25.40 -4.92 0.45
N HIS A 449 -24.75 -5.50 1.45
CA HIS A 449 -25.11 -6.79 2.03
C HIS A 449 -25.55 -6.62 3.49
N THR A 450 -26.58 -7.35 3.88
CA THR A 450 -27.16 -7.34 5.23
C THR A 450 -27.42 -8.77 5.70
N ASP A 451 -27.95 -8.94 6.91
CA ASP A 451 -28.41 -10.24 7.41
C ASP A 451 -29.60 -10.81 6.62
N ARG A 452 -30.16 -10.04 5.68
CA ARG A 452 -31.30 -10.41 4.82
C ARG A 452 -30.92 -10.58 3.35
N GLY A 453 -29.64 -10.50 3.00
CA GLY A 453 -29.14 -10.66 1.63
C GLY A 453 -28.66 -9.34 1.02
N VAL A 454 -28.94 -9.14 -0.27
CA VAL A 454 -28.42 -8.01 -1.06
C VAL A 454 -29.55 -7.04 -1.44
N PRO A 455 -29.91 -6.07 -0.58
CA PRO A 455 -31.02 -5.15 -0.85
C PRO A 455 -30.71 -4.08 -1.89
N HIS A 456 -29.44 -3.74 -2.12
CA HIS A 456 -29.07 -2.67 -3.03
C HIS A 456 -27.84 -3.00 -3.88
N ARG A 457 -27.87 -2.55 -5.13
CA ARG A 457 -26.81 -2.71 -6.12
C ARG A 457 -26.66 -1.42 -6.92
N HIS A 458 -25.41 -1.03 -7.15
CA HIS A 458 -25.03 0.10 -7.98
C HIS A 458 -23.91 -0.31 -8.95
N ILE A 459 -23.95 0.21 -10.18
CA ILE A 459 -22.90 -0.04 -11.18
C ILE A 459 -22.06 1.23 -11.32
N LEU A 460 -20.76 1.11 -11.08
CA LEU A 460 -19.81 2.19 -11.21
C LEU A 460 -19.68 2.63 -12.69
N PRO A 461 -19.37 3.91 -12.95
CA PRO A 461 -19.04 4.36 -14.29
C PRO A 461 -17.83 3.60 -14.88
N GLY A 462 -17.65 3.69 -16.20
CA GLY A 462 -16.49 3.11 -16.89
C GLY A 462 -15.14 3.68 -16.43
N THR A 463 -15.12 4.84 -15.77
CA THR A 463 -13.92 5.40 -15.11
C THR A 463 -13.50 4.63 -13.86
N GLY A 464 -14.39 3.79 -13.32
CA GLY A 464 -14.16 2.99 -12.11
C GLY A 464 -14.17 3.76 -10.81
N SER A 465 -14.66 5.01 -10.83
CA SER A 465 -14.81 5.84 -9.64
C SER A 465 -16.24 6.37 -9.52
N GLY A 466 -16.86 6.21 -8.35
CA GLY A 466 -18.24 6.59 -8.11
C GLY A 466 -18.67 6.43 -6.66
N SER A 467 -19.89 6.88 -6.37
CA SER A 467 -20.52 6.77 -5.06
C SER A 467 -21.89 6.12 -5.15
N ALA A 468 -22.28 5.39 -4.12
CA ALA A 468 -23.59 4.81 -3.98
C ALA A 468 -24.12 5.05 -2.56
N ASP A 469 -25.41 5.34 -2.46
CA ASP A 469 -26.11 5.58 -1.20
C ASP A 469 -27.32 4.66 -1.11
N TRP A 470 -27.58 4.16 0.09
CA TRP A 470 -28.73 3.32 0.38
C TRP A 470 -29.32 3.66 1.75
N LEU A 471 -30.65 3.69 1.83
CA LEU A 471 -31.40 3.96 3.05
C LEU A 471 -31.92 2.65 3.66
N THR A 472 -31.75 2.49 4.97
CA THR A 472 -32.28 1.36 5.76
C THR A 472 -32.59 1.79 7.20
N SER A 473 -32.79 0.83 8.11
CA SER A 473 -32.93 1.04 9.55
C SER A 473 -32.43 -0.19 10.32
N ALA A 474 -32.19 -0.05 11.63
CA ALA A 474 -31.87 -1.18 12.51
C ALA A 474 -32.98 -2.24 12.58
N GLY A 475 -34.23 -1.88 12.25
CA GLY A 475 -35.35 -2.82 12.15
C GLY A 475 -35.30 -3.72 10.91
N GLU A 476 -34.69 -3.25 9.83
CA GLU A 476 -34.58 -3.97 8.56
C GLU A 476 -33.29 -4.77 8.45
N SER A 477 -32.19 -4.22 8.98
CA SER A 477 -30.84 -4.74 8.81
C SER A 477 -30.07 -4.69 10.12
N ALA A 478 -29.50 -5.82 10.55
CA ALA A 478 -28.62 -5.89 11.73
C ALA A 478 -27.22 -5.32 11.46
N PHE A 479 -26.82 -5.30 10.19
CA PHE A 479 -25.57 -4.72 9.73
C PHE A 479 -25.66 -4.34 8.26
N VAL A 480 -24.70 -3.53 7.81
CA VAL A 480 -24.47 -3.25 6.38
C VAL A 480 -22.99 -3.45 6.08
N ARG A 481 -22.66 -4.19 5.03
CA ARG A 481 -21.29 -4.34 4.49
C ARG A 481 -21.30 -4.19 2.97
N ILE A 482 -20.15 -3.90 2.40
CA ILE A 482 -20.00 -3.68 0.96
C ILE A 482 -19.20 -4.81 0.32
N GLU A 483 -19.66 -5.25 -0.85
CA GLU A 483 -18.83 -5.98 -1.82
C GLU A 483 -18.70 -5.15 -3.09
N VAL A 484 -17.51 -5.16 -3.68
CA VAL A 484 -17.24 -4.58 -4.99
C VAL A 484 -16.68 -5.67 -5.88
N ARG A 485 -17.33 -5.92 -7.02
CA ARG A 485 -16.92 -6.96 -7.97
C ARG A 485 -16.69 -6.36 -9.36
N HIS A 486 -15.68 -6.88 -10.06
CA HIS A 486 -15.47 -6.61 -11.48
C HIS A 486 -16.65 -7.12 -12.33
N PRO A 487 -16.82 -6.65 -13.57
CA PRO A 487 -17.80 -7.20 -14.51
C PRO A 487 -17.68 -8.72 -14.73
N SER A 488 -16.48 -9.28 -14.54
CA SER A 488 -16.23 -10.72 -14.61
C SER A 488 -16.80 -11.51 -13.43
N GLY A 489 -17.30 -10.84 -12.39
CA GLY A 489 -17.74 -11.44 -11.12
C GLY A 489 -16.63 -11.57 -10.08
N ARG A 490 -15.36 -11.33 -10.44
CA ARG A 490 -14.22 -11.39 -9.52
C ARG A 490 -14.33 -10.31 -8.44
N MET A 491 -14.06 -10.65 -7.18
CA MET A 491 -13.97 -9.66 -6.10
C MET A 491 -12.87 -8.64 -6.37
N ALA A 492 -13.17 -7.38 -6.06
CA ALA A 492 -12.23 -6.26 -6.09
C ALA A 492 -12.03 -5.68 -4.68
N ALA A 493 -13.10 -5.61 -3.87
CA ALA A 493 -13.03 -5.21 -2.47
C ALA A 493 -14.19 -5.77 -1.63
N LEU A 494 -13.94 -5.97 -0.34
CA LEU A 494 -14.90 -6.45 0.66
C LEU A 494 -14.71 -5.68 1.97
N THR A 495 -15.77 -5.16 2.58
CA THR A 495 -15.67 -4.53 3.91
C THR A 495 -16.13 -5.45 5.03
N ASN A 496 -15.55 -5.28 6.22
CA ASN A 496 -16.24 -5.65 7.44
C ASN A 496 -17.51 -4.80 7.63
N PRO A 497 -18.49 -5.31 8.40
CA PRO A 497 -19.78 -4.64 8.55
C PRO A 497 -19.71 -3.39 9.43
N ILE A 498 -20.66 -2.48 9.19
CA ILE A 498 -21.14 -1.52 10.18
C ILE A 498 -22.34 -2.15 10.85
N ILE A 499 -22.31 -2.31 12.17
CA ILE A 499 -23.40 -2.91 12.95
C ILE A 499 -24.44 -1.85 13.26
N LEU A 500 -25.72 -2.17 13.12
CA LEU A 500 -26.83 -1.27 13.43
C LEU A 500 -27.56 -1.77 14.67
N ILE A 501 -27.68 -0.91 15.70
CA ILE A 501 -28.41 -1.21 16.94
C ILE A 501 -29.52 -0.21 17.26
#